data_AF-A0A953MVG1-F1
#
_entry.id   AF-A0A953MVG1-F1
#
_cell.length_a   1.000
_cell.length_b   1.000
_cell.length_c   1.000
_cell.angle_alpha   90.00
_cell.angle_beta   90.00
_cell.angle_gamma   90.00
#
_symmetry.space_group_name_H-M   'P 1'
#
loop_
_entity.id
_entity.type
_entity.pdbx_description
1 polymer ?
#
loop_
_entity_poly.entity_id
_entity_poly.type
_entity_poly.pdbx_seq_one_letter_code
_entity_poly.pdbx_strand_id
1 'polypeptide(L)'
;MPTVVPIEPFLAARIPLIDVRSPGEHARGHIPGAANIPIFSNEERAVVGTLYRQKGREAAMLEGLRLVGPKLAAIVEQAKALAPRGKVGVHCWRGGERSASVGWLLEKTASMEVLVLKKGYKAFRQHVLASFSRTWKLEIAGGYTGTGKTELLGLLRERGAQTLDLEGLAHHKGSAFGGIGESGQPTTEQFENLIWDALRQFEPGRPVWVEDESQLVGWVKIPDQFHAQMRSSPVSFVDMPVEQRAARLVKDYGSFPKEELAAAIMRIQKRLGPQHAKSALEALASDDLHRVAMITLTYYDKTYARGLATRDPHRTRFVPANGLSLPEIAEILMEHERTRST
;
A
#
# COMPACT_ATOMS: atom_id res chain seq x y z
N MET A 1 8.96 14.31 32.09
CA MET A 1 8.32 15.02 30.97
C MET A 1 8.74 14.23 29.75
N PRO A 2 7.79 13.81 28.90
CA PRO A 2 8.09 12.90 27.79
C PRO A 2 9.16 13.49 26.89
N THR A 3 10.09 12.64 26.45
CA THR A 3 11.19 13.06 25.59
C THR A 3 10.65 13.36 24.20
N VAL A 4 10.66 14.64 23.80
CA VAL A 4 10.19 15.06 22.47
C VAL A 4 11.34 14.93 21.48
N VAL A 5 11.16 14.11 20.44
CA VAL A 5 12.22 13.77 19.47
C VAL A 5 11.80 14.07 18.03
N PRO A 6 12.72 14.46 17.14
CA PRO A 6 12.44 14.60 15.71
C PRO A 6 12.16 13.24 15.05
N ILE A 7 11.77 13.26 13.77
CA ILE A 7 11.25 12.07 13.08
C ILE A 7 12.26 10.93 12.94
N GLU A 8 13.51 11.23 12.61
CA GLU A 8 14.57 10.23 12.41
C GLU A 8 14.84 9.39 13.68
N PRO A 9 15.16 9.98 14.85
CA PRO A 9 15.34 9.20 16.07
C PRO A 9 14.05 8.55 16.57
N PHE A 10 12.88 9.14 16.30
CA PHE A 10 11.59 8.52 16.64
C PHE A 10 11.41 7.19 15.90
N LEU A 11 11.69 7.15 14.61
CA LEU A 11 11.59 5.93 13.80
C LEU A 11 12.73 4.95 14.07
N ALA A 12 13.94 5.44 14.34
CA ALA A 12 15.10 4.60 14.64
C ALA A 12 14.96 3.82 15.95
N ALA A 13 14.14 4.30 16.89
CA ALA A 13 13.93 3.66 18.19
C ALA A 13 13.33 2.24 18.09
N ARG A 14 12.60 1.91 17.00
CA ARG A 14 11.96 0.59 16.79
C ARG A 14 11.19 0.07 18.01
N ILE A 15 10.39 0.96 18.62
CA ILE A 15 9.52 0.67 19.77
C ILE A 15 8.05 0.67 19.32
N PRO A 16 7.12 0.05 20.09
CA PRO A 16 5.70 0.15 19.81
C PRO A 16 5.24 1.61 19.74
N LEU A 17 4.35 1.90 18.79
CA LEU A 17 3.87 3.25 18.51
C LEU A 17 2.37 3.38 18.83
N ILE A 18 2.00 4.49 19.47
CA ILE A 18 0.63 4.87 19.78
C ILE A 18 0.26 6.11 18.97
N ASP A 19 -0.78 5.97 18.16
CA ASP A 19 -1.48 7.08 17.52
C ASP A 19 -2.67 7.50 18.37
N VAL A 20 -2.59 8.69 18.99
CA VAL A 20 -3.66 9.20 19.87
C VAL A 20 -4.73 10.02 19.12
N ARG A 21 -4.66 10.07 17.79
CA ARG A 21 -5.69 10.73 16.96
C ARG A 21 -6.99 9.93 16.97
N SER A 22 -8.08 10.54 16.48
CA SER A 22 -9.36 9.82 16.40
C SER A 22 -9.29 8.64 15.41
N PRO A 23 -10.18 7.65 15.52
CA PRO A 23 -10.18 6.49 14.62
C PRO A 23 -10.26 6.85 13.13
N GLY A 24 -11.01 7.89 12.77
CA GLY A 24 -11.10 8.39 11.40
C GLY A 24 -9.82 9.06 10.91
N GLU A 25 -9.12 9.81 11.78
CA GLU A 25 -7.78 10.36 11.45
C GLU A 25 -6.76 9.23 11.22
N HIS A 26 -6.83 8.15 12.00
CA HIS A 26 -5.96 6.97 11.90
C HIS A 26 -6.25 6.11 10.67
N ALA A 27 -7.53 5.82 10.41
CA ALA A 27 -7.98 5.05 9.24
C ALA A 27 -7.65 5.75 7.91
N ARG A 28 -7.64 7.10 7.90
CA ARG A 28 -7.19 7.86 6.73
C ARG A 28 -5.72 7.63 6.41
N GLY A 29 -4.90 7.42 7.42
CA GLY A 29 -3.48 7.16 7.27
C GLY A 29 -2.76 7.30 8.60
N HIS A 30 -1.81 6.42 8.87
CA HIS A 30 -1.05 6.33 10.12
C HIS A 30 0.38 5.83 9.87
N ILE A 31 1.26 6.00 10.86
CA ILE A 31 2.61 5.43 10.79
C ILE A 31 2.46 3.90 10.78
N PRO A 32 3.00 3.16 9.79
CA PRO A 32 2.87 1.71 9.74
C PRO A 32 3.30 1.05 11.04
N GLY A 33 2.45 0.15 11.54
CA GLY A 33 2.64 -0.52 12.83
C GLY A 33 2.18 0.27 14.08
N ALA A 34 1.69 1.50 13.94
CA ALA A 34 1.13 2.24 15.07
C ALA A 34 -0.26 1.72 15.47
N ALA A 35 -0.46 1.47 16.76
CA ALA A 35 -1.77 1.16 17.33
C ALA A 35 -2.55 2.44 17.65
N ASN A 36 -3.84 2.47 17.32
CA ASN A 36 -4.70 3.59 17.64
C ASN A 36 -5.23 3.47 19.07
N ILE A 37 -4.80 4.37 19.96
CA ILE A 37 -5.35 4.54 21.32
C ILE A 37 -5.89 5.98 21.39
N PRO A 38 -7.10 6.22 20.88
CA PRO A 38 -7.60 7.56 20.66
C PRO A 38 -7.97 8.23 21.99
N ILE A 39 -7.56 9.50 22.17
CA ILE A 39 -8.08 10.30 23.29
C ILE A 39 -9.52 10.80 23.04
N PHE A 40 -9.94 10.84 21.77
CA PHE A 40 -11.26 11.29 21.33
C PHE A 40 -11.83 10.36 20.27
N SER A 41 -13.13 10.09 20.34
CA SER A 41 -13.89 9.56 19.20
C SER A 41 -13.91 10.57 18.04
N ASN A 42 -14.45 10.18 16.88
CA ASN A 42 -14.57 11.09 15.75
C ASN A 42 -15.49 12.28 16.07
N GLU A 43 -16.58 12.02 16.78
CA GLU A 43 -17.59 12.99 17.20
C GLU A 43 -17.00 13.94 18.24
N GLU A 44 -16.36 13.40 19.28
CA GLU A 44 -15.66 14.19 20.31
C GLU A 44 -14.56 15.06 19.70
N ARG A 45 -13.80 14.52 18.74
CA ARG A 45 -12.78 15.25 18.00
C ARG A 45 -13.38 16.41 17.21
N ALA A 46 -14.58 16.25 16.64
CA ALA A 46 -15.29 17.31 15.94
C ALA A 46 -15.78 18.40 16.90
N VAL A 47 -16.31 18.02 18.07
CA VAL A 47 -16.74 18.95 19.13
C VAL A 47 -15.57 19.79 19.64
N VAL A 48 -14.49 19.16 20.09
CA VAL A 48 -13.29 19.85 20.61
C VAL A 48 -12.67 20.74 19.54
N GLY A 49 -12.63 20.27 18.28
CA GLY A 49 -12.12 21.06 17.16
C GLY A 49 -12.95 22.32 16.87
N THR A 50 -14.28 22.20 16.93
CA THR A 50 -15.21 23.31 16.74
C THR A 50 -15.08 24.33 17.88
N LEU A 51 -15.04 23.87 19.13
CA LEU A 51 -14.84 24.73 20.30
C LEU A 51 -13.52 25.48 20.24
N TYR A 52 -12.43 24.83 19.84
CA TYR A 52 -11.13 25.48 19.68
C TYR A 52 -11.20 26.64 18.68
N ARG A 53 -11.92 26.45 17.57
CA ARG A 53 -12.08 27.46 16.52
C ARG A 53 -12.97 28.63 16.96
N GLN A 54 -14.05 28.35 17.69
CA GLN A 54 -15.08 29.34 18.02
C GLN A 54 -14.82 30.07 19.34
N LYS A 55 -14.33 29.36 20.37
CA LYS A 55 -14.19 29.84 21.75
C LYS A 55 -12.75 29.84 22.26
N GLY A 56 -11.80 29.44 21.42
CA GLY A 56 -10.37 29.47 21.73
C GLY A 56 -9.86 28.25 22.51
N ARG A 57 -8.57 28.31 22.86
CA ARG A 57 -7.81 27.20 23.43
C ARG A 57 -8.35 26.71 24.77
N GLU A 58 -8.69 27.63 25.68
CA GLU A 58 -9.07 27.30 27.06
C GLU A 58 -10.37 26.49 27.10
N ALA A 59 -11.41 26.95 26.41
CA ALA A 59 -12.69 26.26 26.32
C ALA A 59 -12.54 24.84 25.73
N ALA A 60 -11.72 24.69 24.68
CA ALA A 60 -11.43 23.40 24.07
C ALA A 60 -10.63 22.47 25.00
N MET A 61 -9.72 23.02 25.81
CA MET A 61 -8.97 22.25 26.79
C MET A 61 -9.87 21.72 27.90
N LEU A 62 -10.76 22.56 28.45
CA LEU A 62 -11.69 22.15 29.50
C LEU A 62 -12.64 21.04 29.03
N GLU A 63 -13.21 21.19 27.84
CA GLU A 63 -14.05 20.14 27.26
C GLU A 63 -13.24 18.87 26.94
N GLY A 64 -12.01 19.03 26.44
CA GLY A 64 -11.10 17.91 26.22
C GLY A 64 -10.83 17.11 27.49
N LEU A 65 -10.60 17.79 28.62
CA LEU A 65 -10.42 17.16 29.94
C LEU A 65 -11.68 16.40 30.38
N ARG A 66 -12.87 16.99 30.20
CA ARG A 66 -14.16 16.37 30.53
C ARG A 66 -14.38 15.07 29.75
N LEU A 67 -14.01 15.06 28.47
CA LEU A 67 -14.19 13.91 27.58
C LEU A 67 -13.14 12.80 27.81
N VAL A 68 -11.87 13.18 28.06
CA VAL A 68 -10.78 12.21 28.22
C VAL A 68 -10.68 11.64 29.64
N GLY A 69 -11.10 12.39 30.67
CA GLY A 69 -10.99 12.01 32.08
C GLY A 69 -11.47 10.58 32.37
N PRO A 70 -12.70 10.19 31.95
CA PRO A 70 -13.20 8.83 32.12
C PRO A 70 -12.41 7.74 31.38
N LYS A 71 -11.55 8.10 30.42
CA LYS A 71 -10.79 7.18 29.55
C LYS A 71 -9.35 6.99 29.98
N LEU A 72 -8.85 7.78 30.93
CA LEU A 72 -7.42 7.82 31.29
C LEU A 72 -6.89 6.46 31.75
N ALA A 73 -7.62 5.76 32.63
CA ALA A 73 -7.22 4.44 33.12
C ALA A 73 -7.09 3.43 31.97
N ALA A 74 -8.09 3.38 31.08
CA ALA A 74 -8.09 2.48 29.92
C ALA A 74 -6.94 2.78 28.94
N ILE A 75 -6.59 4.06 28.73
CA ILE A 75 -5.43 4.44 27.90
C ILE A 75 -4.13 3.87 28.48
N VAL A 76 -3.95 3.95 29.81
CA VAL A 76 -2.76 3.42 30.49
C VAL A 76 -2.69 1.90 30.37
N GLU A 77 -3.80 1.20 30.59
CA GLU A 77 -3.87 -0.26 30.46
C GLU A 77 -3.54 -0.73 29.05
N GLN A 78 -4.13 -0.10 28.03
CA GLN A 78 -3.84 -0.41 26.63
C GLN A 78 -2.37 -0.14 26.26
N ALA A 79 -1.79 0.97 26.74
CA ALA A 79 -0.39 1.29 26.50
C ALA A 79 0.56 0.27 27.16
N LYS A 80 0.26 -0.18 28.39
CA LYS A 80 1.05 -1.22 29.07
C LYS A 80 0.96 -2.57 28.35
N ALA A 81 -0.22 -2.93 27.85
CA ALA A 81 -0.41 -4.14 27.07
C ALA A 81 0.38 -4.10 25.75
N LEU A 82 0.37 -2.95 25.06
CA LEU A 82 1.09 -2.74 23.80
C LEU A 82 2.62 -2.71 23.99
N ALA A 83 3.10 -2.10 25.07
CA ALA A 83 4.52 -1.89 25.35
C ALA A 83 4.91 -2.46 26.73
N PRO A 84 4.93 -3.80 26.90
CA PRO A 84 5.20 -4.45 28.19
C PRO A 84 6.63 -4.19 28.70
N ARG A 85 7.56 -3.82 27.81
CA ARG A 85 8.94 -3.42 28.15
C ARG A 85 9.05 -1.97 28.65
N GLY A 86 7.92 -1.26 28.76
CA GLY A 86 7.87 0.09 29.30
C GLY A 86 8.42 1.18 28.40
N LYS A 87 8.69 0.93 27.11
CA LYS A 87 9.13 1.94 26.14
C LYS A 87 8.11 2.11 25.02
N VAL A 88 7.67 3.34 24.75
CA VAL A 88 6.62 3.59 23.75
C VAL A 88 6.80 4.94 23.03
N GLY A 89 6.53 4.95 21.73
CA GLY A 89 6.45 6.16 20.93
C GLY A 89 5.01 6.65 20.86
N VAL A 90 4.75 7.95 21.07
CA VAL A 90 3.41 8.54 21.04
C VAL A 90 3.38 9.69 20.04
N HIS A 91 2.34 9.74 19.21
CA HIS A 91 2.13 10.86 18.30
C HIS A 91 0.65 11.25 18.18
N CYS A 92 0.43 12.54 17.88
CA CYS A 92 -0.86 13.04 17.38
C CYS A 92 -0.64 13.69 16.01
N TRP A 93 -1.61 14.46 15.50
CA TRP A 93 -1.48 15.12 14.19
C TRP A 93 -0.29 16.09 14.08
N ARG A 94 -0.05 16.92 15.12
CA ARG A 94 0.96 18.00 15.10
C ARG A 94 1.98 17.93 16.24
N GLY A 95 1.99 16.87 17.02
CA GLY A 95 2.89 16.74 18.18
C GLY A 95 2.63 17.83 19.23
N GLY A 96 1.36 18.19 19.45
CA GLY A 96 0.93 19.19 20.44
C GLY A 96 0.35 18.55 21.70
N GLU A 97 -0.57 19.27 22.34
CA GLU A 97 -1.14 18.90 23.66
C GLU A 97 -1.68 17.48 23.73
N ARG A 98 -2.31 16.96 22.67
CA ARG A 98 -2.90 15.61 22.65
C ARG A 98 -1.88 14.50 22.93
N SER A 99 -0.73 14.53 22.26
CA SER A 99 0.32 13.53 22.49
C SER A 99 1.15 13.84 23.73
N ALA A 100 1.31 15.13 24.08
CA ALA A 100 2.04 15.54 25.27
C ALA A 100 1.30 15.11 26.55
N SER A 101 -0.02 15.24 26.61
CA SER A 101 -0.84 14.85 27.76
C SER A 101 -0.84 13.34 27.99
N VAL A 102 -0.99 12.54 26.92
CA VAL A 102 -0.87 11.08 27.00
C VAL A 102 0.54 10.67 27.41
N GLY A 103 1.58 11.28 26.82
CA GLY A 103 2.95 10.97 27.22
C GLY A 103 3.21 11.27 28.70
N TRP A 104 2.73 12.40 29.21
CA TRP A 104 2.81 12.71 30.64
C TRP A 104 2.05 11.70 31.51
N LEU A 105 0.84 11.31 31.11
CA LEU A 105 0.03 10.32 31.83
C LEU A 105 0.78 9.00 31.96
N LEU A 106 1.33 8.48 30.85
CA LEU A 106 2.04 7.20 30.82
C LEU A 106 3.33 7.24 31.64
N GLU A 107 4.11 8.32 31.56
CA GLU A 107 5.30 8.50 32.40
C GLU A 107 4.93 8.51 33.90
N LYS A 108 3.88 9.24 34.28
CA LYS A 108 3.54 9.49 35.68
C LYS A 108 2.79 8.35 36.36
N THR A 109 1.96 7.63 35.62
CA THR A 109 1.10 6.58 36.20
C THR A 109 1.62 5.17 35.95
N ALA A 110 2.42 4.96 34.91
CA ALA A 110 2.92 3.64 34.52
C ALA A 110 4.45 3.53 34.43
N SER A 111 5.18 4.60 34.77
CA SER A 111 6.65 4.64 34.75
C SER A 111 7.26 4.22 33.41
N MET A 112 6.55 4.52 32.31
CA MET A 112 7.02 4.21 30.96
C MET A 112 7.99 5.28 30.46
N GLU A 113 9.00 4.87 29.69
CA GLU A 113 9.84 5.74 28.87
C GLU A 113 9.08 6.11 27.59
N VAL A 114 8.70 7.38 27.47
CA VAL A 114 7.85 7.85 26.37
C VAL A 114 8.62 8.78 25.44
N LEU A 115 8.68 8.41 24.16
CA LEU A 115 9.11 9.31 23.09
C LEU A 115 7.89 9.98 22.46
N VAL A 116 7.87 11.30 22.35
CA VAL A 116 6.82 12.04 21.64
C VAL A 116 7.34 12.56 20.30
N LEU A 117 6.65 12.23 19.20
CA LEU A 117 7.04 12.69 17.88
C LEU A 117 6.84 14.21 17.74
N LYS A 118 7.94 14.96 17.64
CA LYS A 118 7.94 16.40 17.36
C LYS A 118 7.23 16.67 16.04
N LYS A 119 6.32 17.65 16.03
CA LYS A 119 5.44 17.99 14.88
C LYS A 119 4.50 16.86 14.44
N GLY A 120 4.45 15.72 15.14
CA GLY A 120 3.47 14.65 14.99
C GLY A 120 3.45 13.98 13.61
N TYR A 121 2.33 13.33 13.32
CA TYR A 121 2.10 12.63 12.05
C TYR A 121 2.29 13.54 10.82
N LYS A 122 2.04 14.86 10.94
CA LYS A 122 2.35 15.81 9.85
C LYS A 122 3.83 15.78 9.45
N ALA A 123 4.76 15.72 10.41
CA ALA A 123 6.18 15.63 10.11
C ALA A 123 6.56 14.28 9.52
N PHE A 124 5.97 13.19 10.01
CA PHE A 124 6.10 11.87 9.39
C PHE A 124 5.65 11.90 7.92
N ARG A 125 4.50 12.52 7.61
CA ARG A 125 4.02 12.61 6.23
C ARG A 125 4.90 13.43 5.31
N GLN A 126 5.48 14.53 5.82
CA GLN A 126 6.48 15.28 5.07
C GLN A 126 7.73 14.43 4.81
N HIS A 127 8.18 13.66 5.78
CA HIS A 127 9.31 12.74 5.64
C HIS A 127 9.03 11.64 4.60
N VAL A 128 7.85 10.99 4.64
CA VAL A 128 7.43 9.98 3.67
C VAL A 128 7.41 10.56 2.25
N LEU A 129 6.73 11.69 2.03
CA LEU A 129 6.61 12.27 0.69
C LEU A 129 7.97 12.71 0.13
N ALA A 130 8.85 13.27 0.97
CA ALA A 130 10.20 13.65 0.55
C ALA A 130 11.05 12.44 0.15
N SER A 131 10.82 11.27 0.75
CA SER A 131 11.60 10.05 0.48
C SER A 131 11.48 9.55 -0.97
N PHE A 132 10.36 9.82 -1.66
CA PHE A 132 10.13 9.35 -3.04
C PHE A 132 10.99 10.05 -4.08
N SER A 133 11.68 11.14 -3.70
CA SER A 133 12.70 11.79 -4.52
C SER A 133 14.02 11.02 -4.57
N ARG A 134 14.23 10.09 -3.63
CA ARG A 134 15.40 9.23 -3.60
C ARG A 134 15.41 8.35 -4.85
N THR A 135 16.56 8.27 -5.51
CA THR A 135 16.76 7.37 -6.65
C THR A 135 16.89 5.92 -6.20
N TRP A 136 16.11 5.06 -6.83
CA TRP A 136 16.15 3.61 -6.67
C TRP A 136 16.63 2.94 -7.94
N LYS A 137 17.39 1.84 -7.79
CA LYS A 137 17.70 0.93 -8.91
C LYS A 137 16.53 -0.02 -9.08
N LEU A 138 15.49 0.40 -9.80
CA LEU A 138 14.31 -0.45 -10.00
C LEU A 138 14.53 -1.40 -11.19
N GLU A 139 14.00 -2.61 -11.08
CA GLU A 139 13.83 -3.56 -12.17
C GLU A 139 12.33 -3.86 -12.27
N ILE A 140 11.75 -3.68 -13.46
CA ILE A 140 10.31 -3.82 -13.64
C ILE A 140 9.99 -5.24 -14.11
N ALA A 141 9.18 -5.95 -13.33
CA ALA A 141 8.55 -7.20 -13.71
C ALA A 141 7.34 -6.89 -14.61
N GLY A 142 7.61 -6.81 -15.91
CA GLY A 142 6.61 -6.56 -16.94
C GLY A 142 5.90 -7.83 -17.39
N GLY A 143 4.72 -7.66 -17.96
CA GLY A 143 3.95 -8.75 -18.54
C GLY A 143 2.46 -8.42 -18.57
N TYR A 144 1.75 -9.06 -19.48
CA TYR A 144 0.32 -8.91 -19.63
C TYR A 144 -0.47 -9.33 -18.37
N THR A 145 -1.77 -9.00 -18.32
CA THR A 145 -2.68 -9.53 -17.30
C THR A 145 -2.73 -11.05 -17.37
N GLY A 146 -2.70 -11.71 -16.22
CA GLY A 146 -2.72 -13.18 -16.11
C GLY A 146 -1.33 -13.84 -16.11
N THR A 147 -0.24 -13.08 -16.18
CA THR A 147 1.13 -13.63 -16.18
C THR A 147 1.65 -14.02 -14.78
N GLY A 148 0.90 -13.74 -13.70
CA GLY A 148 1.30 -14.13 -12.34
C GLY A 148 2.42 -13.27 -11.73
N LYS A 149 2.41 -11.96 -11.97
CA LYS A 149 3.47 -11.02 -11.51
C LYS A 149 3.66 -11.02 -9.99
N THR A 150 2.57 -11.01 -9.21
CA THR A 150 2.63 -11.05 -7.74
C THR A 150 3.30 -12.34 -7.22
N GLU A 151 2.91 -13.50 -7.77
CA GLU A 151 3.56 -14.79 -7.47
C GLU A 151 5.03 -14.78 -7.87
N LEU A 152 5.35 -14.18 -9.01
CA LEU A 152 6.72 -14.04 -9.50
C LEU A 152 7.58 -13.16 -8.58
N LEU A 153 7.04 -12.05 -8.07
CA LEU A 153 7.73 -11.25 -7.04
C LEU A 153 7.95 -12.06 -5.76
N GLY A 154 6.98 -12.86 -5.32
CA GLY A 154 7.15 -13.77 -4.19
C GLY A 154 8.34 -14.72 -4.38
N LEU A 155 8.41 -15.36 -5.54
CA LEU A 155 9.48 -16.27 -5.94
C LEU A 155 10.86 -15.60 -6.05
N LEU A 156 10.91 -14.34 -6.48
CA LEU A 156 12.14 -13.54 -6.50
C LEU A 156 12.62 -13.20 -5.08
N ARG A 157 11.68 -12.85 -4.20
CA ARG A 157 11.96 -12.56 -2.78
C ARG A 157 12.52 -13.79 -2.07
N GLU A 158 11.94 -14.98 -2.31
CA GLU A 158 12.44 -16.26 -1.77
C GLU A 158 13.89 -16.55 -2.19
N ARG A 159 14.32 -16.02 -3.34
CA ARG A 159 15.69 -16.12 -3.87
C ARG A 159 16.61 -14.98 -3.44
N GLY A 160 16.17 -14.15 -2.50
CA GLY A 160 16.96 -13.07 -1.91
C GLY A 160 16.93 -11.74 -2.67
N ALA A 161 16.09 -11.59 -3.70
CA ALA A 161 15.87 -10.30 -4.35
C ALA A 161 15.04 -9.36 -3.46
N GLN A 162 15.22 -8.05 -3.63
CA GLN A 162 14.34 -7.06 -2.99
C GLN A 162 13.13 -6.85 -3.88
N THR A 163 11.92 -6.96 -3.35
CA THR A 163 10.69 -6.90 -4.13
C THR A 163 9.69 -5.95 -3.48
N LEU A 164 9.17 -5.00 -4.25
CA LEU A 164 8.07 -4.13 -3.86
C LEU A 164 6.79 -4.60 -4.57
N ASP A 165 5.93 -5.25 -3.79
CA ASP A 165 4.62 -5.74 -4.22
C ASP A 165 3.59 -4.60 -4.10
N LEU A 166 3.33 -3.89 -5.20
CA LEU A 166 2.43 -2.74 -5.20
C LEU A 166 0.97 -3.17 -5.16
N GLU A 167 0.62 -4.25 -5.86
CA GLU A 167 -0.72 -4.84 -5.83
C GLU A 167 -1.09 -5.30 -4.40
N GLY A 168 -0.16 -5.96 -3.71
CA GLY A 168 -0.31 -6.40 -2.33
C GLY A 168 -0.44 -5.23 -1.35
N LEU A 169 0.35 -4.16 -1.49
CA LEU A 169 0.19 -2.96 -0.64
C LEU A 169 -1.10 -2.19 -0.94
N ALA A 170 -1.63 -2.31 -2.15
CA ALA A 170 -2.90 -1.69 -2.56
C ALA A 170 -4.13 -2.55 -2.24
N HIS A 171 -3.95 -3.83 -1.86
CA HIS A 171 -5.03 -4.83 -1.83
C HIS A 171 -5.82 -4.86 -3.15
N HIS A 172 -5.09 -4.84 -4.28
CA HIS A 172 -5.72 -4.78 -5.59
C HIS A 172 -4.79 -5.25 -6.73
N LYS A 173 -5.23 -6.25 -7.49
CA LYS A 173 -4.46 -6.89 -8.59
C LYS A 173 -4.48 -6.11 -9.92
N GLY A 174 -4.26 -4.79 -9.87
CA GLY A 174 -4.00 -3.95 -11.06
C GLY A 174 -5.07 -3.91 -12.18
N SER A 175 -6.23 -4.55 -12.01
CA SER A 175 -7.19 -4.80 -13.09
C SER A 175 -8.64 -4.48 -12.69
N ALA A 176 -9.57 -4.51 -13.64
CA ALA A 176 -10.99 -4.29 -13.31
C ALA A 176 -11.60 -5.46 -12.54
N PHE A 177 -10.89 -6.58 -12.41
CA PHE A 177 -11.24 -7.70 -11.53
C PHE A 177 -10.44 -7.64 -10.21
N GLY A 178 -9.44 -6.78 -10.12
CA GLY A 178 -8.37 -6.89 -9.13
C GLY A 178 -8.77 -6.63 -7.68
N GLY A 179 -9.96 -6.10 -7.41
CA GLY A 179 -10.49 -5.98 -6.05
C GLY A 179 -11.34 -7.16 -5.60
N ILE A 180 -11.63 -8.13 -6.47
CA ILE A 180 -12.43 -9.31 -6.13
C ILE A 180 -11.60 -10.22 -5.23
N GLY A 181 -12.16 -10.61 -4.09
CA GLY A 181 -11.49 -11.45 -3.09
C GLY A 181 -10.41 -10.73 -2.27
N GLU A 182 -10.16 -9.46 -2.52
CA GLU A 182 -9.20 -8.65 -1.76
C GLU A 182 -9.87 -7.98 -0.55
N SER A 183 -9.05 -7.67 0.46
CA SER A 183 -9.51 -6.79 1.54
C SER A 183 -9.69 -5.35 1.03
N GLY A 184 -10.39 -4.48 1.80
CA GLY A 184 -10.60 -3.10 1.37
C GLY A 184 -9.29 -2.37 1.09
N GLN A 185 -9.17 -1.69 -0.06
CA GLN A 185 -7.93 -0.96 -0.38
C GLN A 185 -7.71 0.17 0.63
N PRO A 186 -6.43 0.50 0.91
CA PRO A 186 -6.11 1.67 1.72
C PRO A 186 -6.55 2.97 1.04
N THR A 187 -6.47 4.06 1.79
CA THR A 187 -6.46 5.39 1.17
C THR A 187 -5.15 5.58 0.41
N THR A 188 -5.10 6.52 -0.53
CA THR A 188 -3.83 6.90 -1.18
C THR A 188 -2.78 7.34 -0.16
N GLU A 189 -3.18 8.06 0.90
CA GLU A 189 -2.25 8.50 1.94
C GLU A 189 -1.62 7.31 2.68
N GLN A 190 -2.42 6.28 2.99
CA GLN A 190 -1.92 5.08 3.66
C GLN A 190 -1.11 4.20 2.70
N PHE A 191 -1.51 4.09 1.44
CA PHE A 191 -0.73 3.40 0.41
C PHE A 191 0.68 3.99 0.28
N GLU A 192 0.80 5.32 0.27
CA GLU A 192 2.11 6.00 0.28
C GLU A 192 2.92 5.68 1.55
N ASN A 193 2.28 5.63 2.72
CA ASN A 193 2.97 5.21 3.96
C ASN A 193 3.51 3.79 3.85
N LEU A 194 2.72 2.88 3.30
CA LEU A 194 3.06 1.47 3.14
C LEU A 194 4.20 1.27 2.14
N ILE A 195 4.20 1.99 1.01
CA ILE A 195 5.33 1.98 0.05
C ILE A 195 6.61 2.45 0.74
N TRP A 196 6.57 3.58 1.47
CA TRP A 196 7.75 4.07 2.20
C TRP A 196 8.26 3.06 3.23
N ASP A 197 7.35 2.39 3.95
CA ASP A 197 7.71 1.41 4.97
C ASP A 197 8.34 0.15 4.38
N ALA A 198 7.90 -0.29 3.21
CA ALA A 198 8.56 -1.36 2.46
C ALA A 198 9.94 -0.90 1.98
N LEU A 199 10.03 0.24 1.30
CA LEU A 199 11.27 0.76 0.73
C LEU A 199 12.36 1.00 1.76
N ARG A 200 12.05 1.51 2.96
CA ARG A 200 13.06 1.79 4.00
C ARG A 200 13.74 0.53 4.55
N GLN A 201 13.20 -0.66 4.27
CA GLN A 201 13.77 -1.94 4.69
C GLN A 201 14.81 -2.47 3.70
N PHE A 202 14.86 -1.90 2.49
CA PHE A 202 15.77 -2.33 1.44
C PHE A 202 17.17 -1.76 1.62
N GLU A 203 18.15 -2.58 1.27
CA GLU A 203 19.55 -2.23 1.17
C GLU A 203 19.75 -1.21 0.04
N PRO A 204 20.36 -0.06 0.34
CA PRO A 204 20.71 0.94 -0.66
C PRO A 204 21.60 0.35 -1.77
N GLY A 205 21.28 0.66 -3.02
CA GLY A 205 22.15 0.34 -4.17
C GLY A 205 22.02 -1.08 -4.72
N ARG A 206 21.27 -1.97 -4.06
CA ARG A 206 20.78 -3.23 -4.63
C ARG A 206 19.53 -2.98 -5.50
N PRO A 207 19.32 -3.76 -6.57
CA PRO A 207 18.10 -3.68 -7.37
C PRO A 207 16.83 -3.95 -6.53
N VAL A 208 15.71 -3.35 -6.94
CA VAL A 208 14.38 -3.57 -6.36
C VAL A 208 13.43 -3.93 -7.48
N TRP A 209 12.90 -5.15 -7.46
CA TRP A 209 11.88 -5.59 -8.39
C TRP A 209 10.53 -4.99 -8.04
N VAL A 210 9.83 -4.47 -9.04
CA VAL A 210 8.50 -3.85 -8.90
C VAL A 210 7.60 -4.33 -10.04
N GLU A 211 6.32 -4.53 -9.75
CA GLU A 211 5.31 -4.79 -10.78
C GLU A 211 5.21 -3.63 -11.78
N ASP A 212 4.90 -3.97 -13.04
CA ASP A 212 4.63 -2.98 -14.08
C ASP A 212 3.22 -2.36 -13.99
N GLU A 213 2.97 -1.68 -12.89
CA GLU A 213 1.71 -1.01 -12.65
C GLU A 213 1.61 0.35 -13.33
N SER A 214 0.38 0.72 -13.69
CA SER A 214 0.08 2.09 -14.08
C SER A 214 0.15 3.01 -12.87
N GLN A 215 0.09 4.33 -13.08
CA GLN A 215 0.11 5.29 -11.98
C GLN A 215 -1.00 5.07 -10.93
N LEU A 216 -2.10 4.41 -11.33
CA LEU A 216 -3.17 3.98 -10.43
C LEU A 216 -3.16 2.45 -10.29
N VAL A 217 -3.25 1.99 -9.04
CA VAL A 217 -3.53 0.59 -8.70
C VAL A 217 -4.90 0.58 -8.02
N GLY A 218 -5.93 0.15 -8.73
CA GLY A 218 -7.31 0.35 -8.28
C GLY A 218 -7.64 1.84 -8.20
N TRP A 219 -7.91 2.36 -6.99
CA TRP A 219 -8.14 3.80 -6.78
C TRP A 219 -6.97 4.53 -6.12
N VAL A 220 -5.96 3.80 -5.62
CA VAL A 220 -4.78 4.42 -5.00
C VAL A 220 -3.77 4.81 -6.07
N LYS A 221 -3.04 5.89 -5.79
CA LYS A 221 -2.09 6.49 -6.73
C LYS A 221 -0.67 6.25 -6.23
N ILE A 222 0.20 5.75 -7.12
CA ILE A 222 1.64 5.66 -6.89
C ILE A 222 2.22 7.09 -6.88
N PRO A 223 3.11 7.45 -5.94
CA PRO A 223 3.77 8.75 -5.91
C PRO A 223 4.41 9.13 -7.24
N ASP A 224 4.18 10.36 -7.69
CA ASP A 224 4.60 10.80 -9.05
C ASP A 224 6.10 10.62 -9.31
N GLN A 225 6.93 10.97 -8.32
CA GLN A 225 8.38 10.84 -8.41
C GLN A 225 8.84 9.37 -8.46
N PHE A 226 8.17 8.48 -7.72
CA PHE A 226 8.48 7.06 -7.73
C PHE A 226 8.01 6.40 -9.04
N HIS A 227 6.80 6.73 -9.50
CA HIS A 227 6.27 6.24 -10.77
C HIS A 227 7.13 6.70 -11.97
N ALA A 228 7.63 7.95 -11.95
CA ALA A 228 8.56 8.42 -12.98
C ALA A 228 9.86 7.57 -13.04
N GLN A 229 10.37 7.17 -11.89
CA GLN A 229 11.49 6.21 -11.82
C GLN A 229 11.08 4.85 -12.40
N MET A 230 9.91 4.30 -12.06
CA MET A 230 9.42 3.03 -12.63
C MET A 230 9.33 3.09 -14.16
N ARG A 231 8.80 4.19 -14.71
CA ARG A 231 8.66 4.39 -16.18
C ARG A 231 9.99 4.46 -16.90
N SER A 232 11.00 4.99 -16.24
CA SER A 232 12.36 5.11 -16.74
C SER A 232 13.27 3.97 -16.27
N SER A 233 12.74 2.88 -15.71
CA SER A 233 13.54 1.74 -15.28
C SER A 233 13.51 0.63 -16.31
N PRO A 234 14.52 -0.27 -16.31
CA PRO A 234 14.50 -1.39 -17.22
C PRO A 234 13.34 -2.35 -16.93
N VAL A 235 12.88 -3.02 -17.98
CA VAL A 235 11.76 -3.94 -17.92
C VAL A 235 12.22 -5.32 -18.36
N SER A 236 11.90 -6.33 -17.56
CA SER A 236 11.88 -7.72 -18.01
C SER A 236 10.43 -8.09 -18.30
N PHE A 237 10.05 -8.11 -19.57
CA PHE A 237 8.69 -8.34 -20.02
C PHE A 237 8.44 -9.83 -20.22
N VAL A 238 7.67 -10.44 -19.34
CA VAL A 238 7.30 -11.85 -19.42
C VAL A 238 6.22 -12.04 -20.49
N ASP A 239 6.62 -12.61 -21.61
CA ASP A 239 5.75 -12.89 -22.75
C ASP A 239 5.16 -14.29 -22.62
N MET A 240 4.04 -14.36 -21.89
CA MET A 240 3.30 -15.60 -21.62
C MET A 240 2.16 -15.78 -22.62
N PRO A 241 2.01 -16.97 -23.24
CA PRO A 241 0.93 -17.26 -24.18
C PRO A 241 -0.45 -16.96 -23.59
N VAL A 242 -1.35 -16.40 -24.41
CA VAL A 242 -2.72 -16.01 -24.00
C VAL A 242 -3.49 -17.16 -23.35
N GLU A 243 -3.33 -18.39 -23.85
CA GLU A 243 -4.00 -19.58 -23.30
C GLU A 243 -3.54 -19.90 -21.87
N GLN A 244 -2.24 -19.77 -21.59
CA GLN A 244 -1.72 -19.99 -20.24
C GLN A 244 -2.22 -18.90 -19.29
N ARG A 245 -2.27 -17.64 -19.75
CA ARG A 245 -2.83 -16.51 -18.99
C ARG A 245 -4.32 -16.72 -18.72
N ALA A 246 -5.09 -17.16 -19.71
CA ALA A 246 -6.52 -17.45 -19.54
C ALA A 246 -6.75 -18.56 -18.51
N ALA A 247 -6.00 -19.67 -18.58
CA ALA A 247 -6.09 -20.75 -17.61
C ALA A 247 -5.79 -20.28 -16.16
N ARG A 248 -4.78 -19.40 -16.00
CA ARG A 248 -4.47 -18.78 -14.71
C ARG A 248 -5.61 -17.88 -14.22
N LEU A 249 -6.15 -17.02 -15.08
CA LEU A 249 -7.27 -16.15 -14.71
C LEU A 249 -8.53 -16.93 -14.32
N VAL A 250 -8.81 -18.06 -14.98
CA VAL A 250 -9.91 -18.95 -14.59
C VAL A 250 -9.66 -19.54 -13.20
N LYS A 251 -8.42 -19.93 -12.88
CA LYS A 251 -8.07 -20.38 -11.53
C LYS A 251 -8.20 -19.27 -10.49
N ASP A 252 -7.75 -18.07 -10.82
CA ASP A 252 -7.70 -16.93 -9.90
C ASP A 252 -9.09 -16.36 -9.61
N TYR A 253 -9.99 -16.35 -10.60
CA TYR A 253 -11.28 -15.69 -10.51
C TYR A 253 -12.50 -16.61 -10.59
N GLY A 254 -12.34 -17.84 -11.07
CA GLY A 254 -13.46 -18.70 -11.43
C GLY A 254 -14.30 -19.20 -10.25
N SER A 255 -13.80 -19.10 -9.03
CA SER A 255 -14.54 -19.46 -7.82
C SER A 255 -15.38 -18.32 -7.24
N PHE A 256 -15.28 -17.10 -7.78
CA PHE A 256 -16.05 -15.96 -7.28
C PHE A 256 -17.47 -15.90 -7.85
N PRO A 257 -18.41 -15.23 -7.16
CA PRO A 257 -19.79 -15.08 -7.63
C PRO A 257 -19.87 -14.47 -9.03
N LYS A 258 -20.75 -14.99 -9.88
CA LYS A 258 -20.96 -14.50 -11.25
C LYS A 258 -21.35 -13.02 -11.26
N GLU A 259 -22.06 -12.55 -10.24
CA GLU A 259 -22.48 -11.16 -10.08
C GLU A 259 -21.27 -10.22 -9.96
N GLU A 260 -20.24 -10.62 -9.23
CA GLU A 260 -19.00 -9.85 -9.08
C GLU A 260 -18.20 -9.83 -10.39
N LEU A 261 -18.09 -10.97 -11.07
CA LEU A 261 -17.44 -11.08 -12.38
C LEU A 261 -18.18 -10.24 -13.44
N ALA A 262 -19.51 -10.29 -13.45
CA ALA A 262 -20.34 -9.47 -14.33
C ALA A 262 -20.14 -7.98 -14.08
N ALA A 263 -20.12 -7.56 -12.81
CA ALA A 263 -19.85 -6.17 -12.44
C ALA A 263 -18.45 -5.71 -12.91
N ALA A 264 -17.44 -6.57 -12.82
CA ALA A 264 -16.10 -6.29 -13.35
C ALA A 264 -16.08 -6.13 -14.88
N ILE A 265 -16.78 -6.99 -15.62
CA ILE A 265 -16.95 -6.86 -17.08
C ILE A 265 -17.62 -5.52 -17.42
N MET A 266 -18.67 -5.15 -16.70
CA MET A 266 -19.40 -3.89 -16.93
C MET A 266 -18.52 -2.65 -16.70
N ARG A 267 -17.60 -2.68 -15.72
CA ARG A 267 -16.64 -1.58 -15.50
C ARG A 267 -15.77 -1.28 -16.72
N ILE A 268 -15.48 -2.27 -17.56
CA ILE A 268 -14.66 -2.11 -18.77
C ILE A 268 -15.47 -2.06 -20.07
N GLN A 269 -16.80 -2.19 -20.03
CA GLN A 269 -17.68 -2.27 -21.21
C GLN A 269 -17.36 -1.22 -22.27
N LYS A 270 -17.21 0.05 -21.87
CA LYS A 270 -16.95 1.16 -22.81
C LYS A 270 -15.65 0.96 -23.61
N ARG A 271 -14.62 0.38 -22.98
CA ARG A 271 -13.30 0.17 -23.60
C ARG A 271 -13.17 -1.19 -24.29
N LEU A 272 -13.84 -2.22 -23.75
CA LEU A 272 -13.93 -3.56 -24.31
C LEU A 272 -14.78 -3.58 -25.59
N GLY A 273 -15.80 -2.72 -25.64
CA GLY A 273 -16.80 -2.63 -26.70
C GLY A 273 -18.09 -3.36 -26.31
N PRO A 274 -19.27 -2.83 -26.68
CA PRO A 274 -20.56 -3.37 -26.23
C PRO A 274 -20.79 -4.81 -26.67
N GLN A 275 -20.35 -5.18 -27.88
CA GLN A 275 -20.51 -6.54 -28.40
C GLN A 275 -19.64 -7.55 -27.64
N HIS A 276 -18.37 -7.24 -27.39
CA HIS A 276 -17.49 -8.09 -26.58
C HIS A 276 -17.98 -8.22 -25.13
N ALA A 277 -18.45 -7.12 -24.52
CA ALA A 277 -19.02 -7.17 -23.17
C ALA A 277 -20.26 -8.07 -23.11
N LYS A 278 -21.16 -7.96 -24.09
CA LYS A 278 -22.32 -8.85 -24.22
C LYS A 278 -21.88 -10.32 -24.34
N SER A 279 -20.94 -10.63 -25.24
CA SER A 279 -20.42 -11.98 -25.43
C SER A 279 -19.75 -12.54 -24.16
N ALA A 280 -19.03 -11.69 -23.40
CA ALA A 280 -18.42 -12.09 -22.13
C ALA A 280 -19.48 -12.39 -21.06
N LEU A 281 -20.56 -11.61 -20.98
CA LEU A 281 -21.66 -11.88 -20.05
C LEU A 281 -22.43 -13.15 -20.42
N GLU A 282 -22.63 -13.43 -21.72
CA GLU A 282 -23.25 -14.67 -22.20
C GLU A 282 -22.37 -15.91 -21.90
N ALA A 283 -21.05 -15.79 -22.08
CA ALA A 283 -20.09 -16.83 -21.70
C ALA A 283 -20.11 -17.07 -20.18
N LEU A 284 -20.14 -16.01 -19.37
CA LEU A 284 -20.24 -16.10 -17.91
C LEU A 284 -21.54 -16.78 -17.46
N ALA A 285 -22.66 -16.46 -18.11
CA ALA A 285 -23.96 -17.09 -17.81
C ALA A 285 -23.94 -18.60 -18.07
N SER A 286 -23.18 -19.05 -19.08
CA SER A 286 -23.02 -20.46 -19.47
C SER A 286 -21.83 -21.18 -18.82
N ASP A 287 -21.20 -20.58 -17.81
CA ASP A 287 -20.01 -21.13 -17.11
C ASP A 287 -18.77 -21.31 -17.99
N ASP A 288 -18.73 -20.68 -19.17
CA ASP A 288 -17.56 -20.66 -20.06
C ASP A 288 -16.56 -19.58 -19.62
N LEU A 289 -15.94 -19.79 -18.45
CA LEU A 289 -14.99 -18.86 -17.84
C LEU A 289 -13.73 -18.66 -18.68
N HIS A 290 -13.32 -19.68 -19.44
CA HIS A 290 -12.18 -19.57 -20.36
C HIS A 290 -12.48 -18.52 -21.44
N ARG A 291 -13.66 -18.58 -22.07
CA ARG A 291 -14.08 -17.58 -23.05
C ARG A 291 -14.23 -16.19 -22.45
N VAL A 292 -14.69 -16.07 -21.20
CA VAL A 292 -14.70 -14.79 -20.47
C VAL A 292 -13.28 -14.23 -20.36
N ALA A 293 -12.31 -15.04 -19.95
CA ALA A 293 -10.90 -14.64 -19.85
C ALA A 293 -10.35 -14.22 -21.22
N MET A 294 -10.57 -15.02 -22.27
CA MET A 294 -10.09 -14.72 -23.62
C MET A 294 -10.64 -13.39 -24.16
N ILE A 295 -11.93 -13.13 -23.98
CA ILE A 295 -12.56 -11.88 -24.42
C ILE A 295 -11.98 -10.69 -23.65
N THR A 296 -11.88 -10.79 -22.32
CA THR A 296 -11.43 -9.66 -21.49
C THR A 296 -9.93 -9.37 -21.70
N LEU A 297 -9.11 -10.38 -21.97
CA LEU A 297 -7.69 -10.21 -22.31
C LEU A 297 -7.48 -9.35 -23.57
N THR A 298 -8.40 -9.37 -24.54
CA THR A 298 -8.29 -8.50 -25.73
C THR A 298 -8.24 -6.99 -25.39
N TYR A 299 -8.87 -6.58 -24.28
CA TYR A 299 -8.82 -5.21 -23.79
C TYR A 299 -7.52 -4.92 -23.02
N TYR A 300 -7.12 -5.83 -22.13
CA TYR A 300 -5.92 -5.66 -21.33
C TYR A 300 -4.66 -5.63 -22.19
N ASP A 301 -4.53 -6.55 -23.15
CA ASP A 301 -3.35 -6.65 -24.02
C ASP A 301 -3.18 -5.37 -24.86
N LYS A 302 -4.28 -4.78 -25.35
CA LYS A 302 -4.25 -3.46 -26.03
C LYS A 302 -3.75 -2.34 -25.12
N THR A 303 -4.14 -2.37 -23.85
CA THR A 303 -3.77 -1.36 -22.85
C THR A 303 -2.28 -1.49 -22.48
N TYR A 304 -1.82 -2.72 -22.22
CA TYR A 304 -0.42 -3.01 -21.94
C TYR A 304 0.49 -2.71 -23.13
N ALA A 305 0.08 -3.07 -24.36
CA ALA A 305 0.87 -2.77 -25.56
C ALA A 305 1.10 -1.25 -25.74
N ARG A 306 0.07 -0.42 -25.47
CA ARG A 306 0.21 1.05 -25.46
C ARG A 306 1.15 1.52 -24.35
N GLY A 307 1.02 0.95 -23.15
CA GLY A 307 1.90 1.26 -22.02
C GLY A 307 3.37 0.91 -22.31
N LEU A 308 3.62 -0.23 -22.95
CA LEU A 308 4.95 -0.68 -23.33
C LEU A 308 5.54 0.18 -24.46
N ALA A 309 4.73 0.57 -25.45
CA ALA A 309 5.16 1.42 -26.56
C ALA A 309 5.62 2.83 -26.15
N THR A 310 5.29 3.28 -24.93
CA THR A 310 5.76 4.56 -24.38
C THR A 310 7.04 4.41 -23.55
N ARG A 311 7.59 3.20 -23.45
CA ARG A 311 8.90 2.95 -22.84
C ARG A 311 10.01 2.94 -23.88
N ASP A 312 11.23 3.16 -23.41
CA ASP A 312 12.44 2.95 -24.20
C ASP A 312 12.59 1.45 -24.58
N PRO A 313 12.53 1.09 -25.88
CA PRO A 313 12.70 -0.28 -26.32
C PRO A 313 14.07 -0.87 -25.93
N HIS A 314 15.13 -0.06 -25.86
CA HIS A 314 16.47 -0.52 -25.49
C HIS A 314 16.58 -0.96 -24.04
N ARG A 315 15.59 -0.60 -23.21
CA ARG A 315 15.54 -0.96 -21.79
C ARG A 315 14.55 -2.08 -21.50
N THR A 316 13.87 -2.57 -22.53
CA THR A 316 12.90 -3.67 -22.44
C THR A 316 13.55 -4.96 -22.94
N ARG A 317 13.62 -5.97 -22.07
CA ARG A 317 14.05 -7.33 -22.42
C ARG A 317 12.86 -8.27 -22.35
N PHE A 318 12.53 -8.91 -23.47
CA PHE A 318 11.48 -9.91 -23.51
C PHE A 318 11.98 -11.23 -22.93
N VAL A 319 11.14 -11.87 -22.12
CA VAL A 319 11.34 -13.19 -21.54
C VAL A 319 10.26 -14.11 -22.13
N PRO A 320 10.58 -14.90 -23.18
CA PRO A 320 9.65 -15.86 -23.73
C PRO A 320 9.29 -16.89 -22.66
N ALA A 321 8.03 -16.92 -22.24
CA ALA A 321 7.55 -17.78 -21.16
C ALA A 321 6.75 -19.00 -21.67
N ASN A 322 6.85 -19.31 -22.96
CA ASN A 322 6.11 -20.42 -23.55
C ASN A 322 6.59 -21.77 -22.99
N GLY A 323 5.78 -22.36 -22.11
CA GLY A 323 6.05 -23.66 -21.52
C GLY A 323 6.95 -23.61 -20.29
N LEU A 324 7.27 -22.40 -19.80
CA LEU A 324 8.02 -22.20 -18.57
C LEU A 324 7.06 -22.05 -17.37
N SER A 325 7.42 -22.69 -16.27
CA SER A 325 6.82 -22.45 -14.96
C SER A 325 7.27 -21.11 -14.38
N LEU A 326 6.51 -20.57 -13.41
CA LEU A 326 6.92 -19.34 -12.72
C LEU A 326 8.29 -19.46 -12.02
N PRO A 327 8.65 -20.60 -11.37
CA PRO A 327 9.99 -20.78 -10.84
C PRO A 327 11.09 -20.66 -11.89
N GLU A 328 10.90 -21.19 -13.10
CA GLU A 328 11.88 -21.07 -14.20
C GLU A 328 11.99 -19.63 -14.70
N ILE A 329 10.85 -18.93 -14.83
CA ILE A 329 10.84 -17.50 -15.20
C ILE A 329 11.57 -16.67 -14.14
N ALA A 330 11.38 -16.98 -12.85
CA ALA A 330 12.06 -16.29 -11.76
C ALA A 330 13.59 -16.46 -11.83
N GLU A 331 14.10 -17.64 -12.20
CA GLU A 331 15.54 -17.84 -12.42
C GLU A 331 16.08 -16.93 -13.53
N ILE A 332 15.37 -16.86 -14.66
CA ILE A 332 15.75 -15.99 -15.79
C ILE A 332 15.80 -14.53 -15.35
N LEU A 333 14.82 -14.08 -14.56
CA LEU A 333 14.81 -12.72 -14.00
C LEU A 333 15.98 -12.47 -13.04
N MET A 334 16.33 -13.43 -12.19
CA MET A 334 17.50 -13.33 -11.31
C MET A 334 18.81 -13.23 -12.12
N GLU A 335 18.94 -13.94 -13.23
CA GLU A 335 20.09 -13.81 -14.14
C GLU A 335 20.15 -12.42 -14.80
N HIS A 336 19.00 -11.86 -15.19
CA HIS A 336 18.93 -10.50 -15.73
C HIS A 336 19.45 -9.47 -14.72
N GLU A 337 19.07 -9.60 -13.45
CA GLU A 337 19.55 -8.72 -12.37
C GLU A 337 21.08 -8.79 -12.23
N ARG A 338 21.65 -10.00 -12.27
CA ARG A 338 23.10 -10.22 -12.15
C ARG A 338 23.87 -9.60 -13.32
N THR A 339 23.40 -9.80 -14.56
CA THR A 339 24.07 -9.28 -15.77
C THR A 339 24.05 -7.75 -15.90
N ARG A 340 23.12 -7.06 -15.22
CA ARG A 340 23.06 -5.59 -15.17
C ARG A 340 23.85 -4.98 -14.01
N SER A 341 24.22 -5.80 -13.02
CA SER A 341 24.93 -5.36 -11.81
C SER A 341 26.45 -5.42 -11.97
N THR A 342 26.95 -6.03 -13.05
CA THR A 342 28.35 -6.04 -13.52
C THR A 342 28.61 -4.95 -14.54
#